data_AF-A0A9D8G4T4-F1
#
_entry.id   AF-A0A9D8G4T4-F1
#
_cell.length_a   1.000
_cell.length_b   1.000
_cell.length_c   1.000
_cell.angle_alpha   90.00
_cell.angle_beta   90.00
_cell.angle_gamma   90.00
#
_symmetry.space_group_name_H-M   'P 1'
#
loop_
_entity.id
_entity.type
_entity.pdbx_description
1 polymer ?
#
loop_
_entity_poly.entity_id
_entity_poly.type
_entity_poly.pdbx_seq_one_letter_code
_entity_poly.pdbx_strand_id
1 'polypeptide(L)'
;MSERKNTHLLKFLDLTTWSLRLAQYKMFVVLLAPVFLLFIFIAVKMSLKSSQEEAVFFKAQQAYVSLKDDEKLSISALDSLKEVLRKHPELKPAYEAATIQKMLLAGDKTQIESWVNAFLKRLLSRPVSYYTQFAVTTVKIEKGELETALHEAVALKESMLTDTVFWGQSRERSCGSTLFAFNLLRIAMLTQSLGKQQEELVAWKEFKQYAGWEGDNPFVHLDPRGFSELSESFSFQ
;
A
#
# COMPACT_ATOMS: atom_id res chain seq x y z
N MET A 1 -57.85 -76.17 17.77
CA MET A 1 -58.08 -74.87 18.44
C MET A 1 -56.94 -74.68 19.43
N SER A 2 -56.34 -73.49 19.44
CA SER A 2 -55.32 -72.97 20.38
C SER A 2 -53.93 -73.66 20.41
N GLU A 3 -52.79 -72.99 20.54
CA GLU A 3 -52.49 -71.57 20.67
C GLU A 3 -50.96 -71.35 20.50
N ARG A 4 -50.60 -70.21 19.90
CA ARG A 4 -49.22 -69.71 19.78
C ARG A 4 -48.63 -69.43 21.17
N LYS A 5 -47.33 -69.69 21.36
CA LYS A 5 -46.50 -68.87 22.25
C LYS A 5 -45.18 -68.48 21.57
N ASN A 6 -45.19 -67.24 21.12
CA ASN A 6 -44.05 -66.41 20.78
C ASN A 6 -43.30 -65.99 22.06
N THR A 7 -42.12 -65.41 21.85
CA THR A 7 -41.25 -64.63 22.75
C THR A 7 -40.38 -65.41 23.74
N HIS A 8 -39.09 -65.50 23.42
CA HIS A 8 -38.02 -64.88 24.21
C HIS A 8 -36.70 -64.91 23.40
N LEU A 9 -36.66 -64.17 22.28
CA LEU A 9 -35.42 -63.76 21.62
C LEU A 9 -34.90 -62.48 22.29
N LEU A 10 -34.62 -62.54 23.60
CA LEU A 10 -33.74 -61.57 24.22
C LEU A 10 -32.32 -62.03 23.90
N LYS A 11 -31.81 -61.53 22.77
CA LYS A 11 -30.38 -61.48 22.49
C LYS A 11 -29.73 -60.86 23.73
N PHE A 12 -29.11 -61.70 24.56
CA PHE A 12 -28.14 -61.30 25.56
C PHE A 12 -27.08 -60.50 24.80
N LEU A 13 -27.23 -59.18 24.80
CA LEU A 13 -26.20 -58.26 24.37
C LEU A 13 -25.03 -58.52 25.29
N ASP A 14 -24.03 -59.15 24.70
CA ASP A 14 -22.83 -59.67 25.33
C ASP A 14 -22.11 -58.50 26.04
N LEU A 15 -22.34 -58.37 27.36
CA LEU A 15 -21.79 -57.31 28.22
C LEU A 15 -20.26 -57.23 28.13
N THR A 16 -19.61 -58.32 27.71
CA THR A 16 -18.17 -58.43 27.49
C THR A 16 -17.69 -57.66 26.26
N THR A 17 -18.49 -57.61 25.19
CA THR A 17 -18.15 -56.85 23.98
C THR A 17 -18.37 -55.35 24.17
N TRP A 18 -19.32 -54.98 25.03
CA TRP A 18 -19.58 -53.59 25.41
C TRP A 18 -18.44 -53.00 26.25
N SER A 19 -17.92 -53.74 27.23
CA SER A 19 -16.82 -53.27 28.08
C SER A 19 -15.51 -53.10 27.30
N LEU A 20 -15.20 -53.99 26.35
CA LEU A 20 -14.03 -53.85 25.46
C LEU A 20 -14.15 -52.63 24.53
N ARG A 21 -15.33 -52.37 23.95
CA ARG A 21 -15.57 -51.18 23.11
C ARG A 21 -15.47 -49.89 23.92
N LEU A 22 -15.95 -49.89 25.16
CA LEU A 22 -15.80 -48.78 26.10
C LEU A 22 -14.33 -48.53 26.47
N ALA A 23 -13.54 -49.58 26.66
CA ALA A 23 -12.10 -49.46 26.92
C ALA A 23 -11.32 -48.91 25.71
N GLN A 24 -11.66 -49.36 24.50
CA GLN A 24 -11.11 -48.82 23.26
C GLN A 24 -11.48 -47.35 23.08
N TYR A 25 -12.75 -46.98 23.34
CA TYR A 25 -13.19 -45.57 23.28
C TYR A 25 -12.46 -44.69 24.29
N LYS A 26 -12.26 -45.16 25.53
CA LYS A 26 -11.48 -44.42 26.55
C LYS A 26 -10.03 -44.20 26.13
N MET A 27 -9.37 -45.21 25.56
CA MET A 27 -8.00 -45.03 25.03
C MET A 27 -7.96 -44.03 23.87
N PHE A 28 -8.93 -44.08 22.95
CA PHE A 28 -9.05 -43.10 21.88
C PHE A 28 -9.25 -41.67 22.40
N VAL A 29 -10.13 -41.47 23.38
CA VAL A 29 -10.39 -40.15 24.00
C VAL A 29 -9.16 -39.61 24.71
N VAL A 30 -8.42 -40.45 25.45
CA VAL A 30 -7.18 -40.06 26.13
C VAL A 30 -6.09 -39.65 25.12
N LEU A 31 -6.04 -40.26 23.95
CA LEU A 31 -5.08 -39.94 22.88
C LEU A 31 -5.50 -38.70 22.07
N LEU A 32 -6.79 -38.46 21.89
CA LEU A 32 -7.34 -37.29 21.19
C LEU A 32 -7.29 -36.01 22.03
N ALA A 33 -7.45 -36.12 23.36
CA ALA A 33 -7.41 -34.98 24.27
C ALA A 33 -6.16 -34.09 24.13
N PRO A 34 -4.91 -34.61 24.11
CA PRO A 34 -3.72 -33.77 23.95
C PRO A 34 -3.63 -33.13 22.55
N VAL A 35 -4.08 -33.81 21.50
CA VAL A 35 -4.10 -33.26 20.14
C VAL A 35 -5.10 -32.11 20.04
N PHE A 36 -6.27 -32.26 20.65
CA PHE A 36 -7.28 -31.21 20.70
C PHE A 36 -6.80 -30.00 21.52
N LEU A 37 -6.16 -30.22 22.67
CA LEU A 37 -5.56 -29.16 23.47
C LEU A 37 -4.44 -28.42 22.72
N LEU A 38 -3.61 -29.14 21.96
CA LEU A 38 -2.60 -28.55 21.10
C LEU A 38 -3.24 -27.66 20.02
N PHE A 39 -4.34 -28.10 19.42
CA PHE A 39 -5.07 -27.35 18.41
C PHE A 39 -5.66 -26.04 18.98
N ILE A 40 -6.26 -26.11 20.17
CA ILE A 40 -6.74 -24.92 20.90
C ILE A 40 -5.58 -23.97 21.20
N PHE A 41 -4.44 -24.48 21.67
CA PHE A 41 -3.28 -23.65 21.98
C PHE A 41 -2.76 -22.91 20.74
N ILE A 42 -2.68 -23.58 19.59
CA ILE A 42 -2.27 -22.97 18.32
C ILE A 42 -3.30 -21.91 17.88
N ALA A 43 -4.60 -22.23 17.94
CA ALA A 43 -5.68 -21.31 17.56
C ALA A 43 -5.69 -20.04 18.43
N VAL A 44 -5.52 -20.18 19.75
CA VAL A 44 -5.44 -19.04 20.68
C VAL A 44 -4.18 -18.20 20.39
N LYS A 45 -3.02 -18.83 20.15
CA LYS A 45 -1.79 -18.11 19.83
C LYS A 45 -1.89 -17.35 18.50
N MET A 46 -2.53 -17.93 17.48
CA MET A 46 -2.78 -17.26 16.20
C MET A 46 -3.78 -16.10 16.34
N SER A 47 -4.87 -16.30 17.08
CA SER A 47 -5.88 -15.26 17.32
C SER A 47 -5.31 -14.06 18.09
N LEU A 48 -4.51 -14.30 19.14
CA LEU A 48 -3.84 -13.24 19.89
C LEU A 48 -2.84 -12.45 19.03
N LYS A 49 -2.11 -13.13 18.14
CA LYS A 49 -1.20 -12.47 17.20
C LYS A 49 -1.94 -11.59 16.20
N SER A 50 -3.05 -12.07 15.62
CA SER A 50 -3.92 -11.30 14.71
C SER A 50 -4.46 -10.04 15.40
N SER A 51 -4.95 -10.17 16.63
CA SER A 51 -5.49 -9.02 17.38
C SER A 51 -4.43 -7.96 17.70
N GLN A 52 -3.18 -8.38 17.97
CA GLN A 52 -2.08 -7.43 18.17
C GLN A 52 -1.68 -6.71 16.89
N GLU A 53 -1.62 -7.42 15.75
CA GLU A 53 -1.32 -6.82 14.45
C GLU A 53 -2.41 -5.83 14.01
N GLU A 54 -3.69 -6.17 14.23
CA GLU A 54 -4.83 -5.27 13.99
C GLU A 54 -4.78 -4.01 14.87
N ALA A 55 -4.46 -4.18 16.16
CA ALA A 55 -4.34 -3.05 17.08
C ALA A 55 -3.19 -2.11 16.68
N VAL A 56 -2.07 -2.66 16.20
CA VAL A 56 -0.93 -1.90 15.69
C VAL A 56 -1.32 -1.13 14.43
N PHE A 57 -2.00 -1.78 13.48
CA PHE A 57 -2.46 -1.14 12.25
C PHE A 57 -3.45 -0.01 12.57
N PHE A 58 -4.41 -0.26 13.46
CA PHE A 58 -5.38 0.75 13.89
C PHE A 58 -4.69 1.95 14.54
N LYS A 59 -3.67 1.72 15.39
CA LYS A 59 -2.88 2.79 16.01
C LYS A 59 -2.10 3.60 14.96
N ALA A 60 -1.48 2.94 13.98
CA ALA A 60 -0.80 3.61 12.87
C ALA A 60 -1.77 4.48 12.07
N GLN A 61 -2.95 3.93 11.73
CA GLN A 61 -3.98 4.62 10.99
C GLN A 61 -4.52 5.82 11.75
N GLN A 62 -4.81 5.68 13.04
CA GLN A 62 -5.29 6.77 13.88
C GLN A 62 -4.27 7.91 13.93
N ALA A 63 -2.99 7.60 14.19
CA ALA A 63 -1.93 8.60 14.21
C ALA A 63 -1.77 9.31 12.86
N TYR A 64 -1.90 8.57 11.75
CA TYR A 64 -1.82 9.12 10.41
C TYR A 64 -3.01 10.03 10.07
N VAL A 65 -4.23 9.63 10.44
CA VAL A 65 -5.44 10.47 10.24
C VAL A 65 -5.32 11.77 11.03
N SER A 66 -4.90 11.71 12.29
CA SER A 66 -4.64 12.93 13.09
C SER A 66 -3.60 13.84 12.44
N LEU A 67 -2.55 13.27 11.85
CA LEU A 67 -1.54 14.05 11.11
C LEU A 67 -2.09 14.69 9.83
N LYS A 68 -3.01 14.00 9.14
CA LYS A 68 -3.59 14.44 7.86
C LYS A 68 -4.55 15.61 8.07
N ASP A 69 -5.43 15.48 9.06
CA ASP A 69 -6.55 16.39 9.30
C ASP A 69 -6.11 17.71 9.96
N ASP A 70 -4.98 17.73 10.67
CA ASP A 70 -4.44 18.97 11.21
C ASP A 70 -3.88 19.87 10.09
N GLU A 71 -4.33 21.13 10.05
CA GLU A 71 -3.86 22.15 9.11
C GLU A 71 -2.36 22.44 9.29
N LYS A 72 -1.87 22.35 10.54
CA LYS A 72 -0.46 22.47 10.92
C LYS A 72 0.12 21.11 11.28
N LEU A 73 1.41 20.91 11.07
CA LEU A 73 2.08 19.66 11.42
C LEU A 73 2.05 19.42 12.94
N SER A 74 1.23 18.47 13.38
CA SER A 74 1.20 18.04 14.78
C SER A 74 2.41 17.17 15.10
N ILE A 75 3.38 17.76 15.82
CA ILE A 75 4.62 17.09 16.23
C ILE A 75 4.30 15.83 17.06
N SER A 76 3.30 15.89 17.93
CA SER A 76 2.86 14.74 18.75
C SER A 76 2.32 13.59 17.88
N ALA A 77 1.46 13.88 16.90
CA ALA A 77 0.96 12.86 15.97
C ALA A 77 2.08 12.28 15.11
N LEU A 78 3.01 13.12 14.67
CA LEU A 78 4.18 12.73 13.91
C LEU A 78 5.10 11.78 14.71
N ASP A 79 5.38 12.12 15.96
CA ASP A 79 6.23 11.30 16.83
C ASP A 79 5.58 9.96 17.18
N SER A 80 4.25 9.96 17.42
CA SER A 80 3.47 8.74 17.60
C SER A 80 3.56 7.83 16.36
N LEU A 81 3.37 8.40 15.15
CA LEU A 81 3.48 7.64 13.91
C LEU A 81 4.91 7.14 13.69
N LYS A 82 5.94 7.97 13.90
CA LYS A 82 7.36 7.57 13.82
C LYS A 82 7.65 6.40 14.75
N GLU A 83 7.14 6.42 15.98
CA GLU A 83 7.35 5.34 16.94
C GLU A 83 6.73 4.02 16.44
N VAL A 84 5.50 4.07 15.91
CA VAL A 84 4.83 2.90 15.34
C VAL A 84 5.61 2.37 14.14
N LEU A 85 5.99 3.22 13.19
CA LEU A 85 6.75 2.84 11.99
C LEU A 85 8.16 2.32 12.30
N ARG A 86 8.75 2.73 13.43
CA ARG A 86 10.04 2.20 13.90
C ARG A 86 9.89 0.78 14.44
N LYS A 87 8.80 0.50 15.17
CA LYS A 87 8.48 -0.83 15.70
C LYS A 87 7.96 -1.79 14.62
N HIS A 88 7.33 -1.24 13.59
CA HIS A 88 6.66 -1.96 12.50
C HIS A 88 7.12 -1.46 11.12
N PRO A 89 8.35 -1.81 10.68
CA PRO A 89 8.89 -1.36 9.40
C PRO A 89 8.06 -1.76 8.17
N GLU A 90 7.28 -2.84 8.29
CA GLU A 90 6.34 -3.32 7.27
C GLU A 90 5.26 -2.29 6.91
N LEU A 91 4.93 -1.38 7.83
CA LEU A 91 3.93 -0.33 7.62
C LEU A 91 4.49 0.90 6.89
N LYS A 92 5.81 1.05 6.83
CA LYS A 92 6.46 2.23 6.20
C LYS A 92 5.97 2.52 4.78
N PRO A 93 5.82 1.53 3.86
CA PRO A 93 5.38 1.82 2.50
C PRO A 93 4.01 2.48 2.41
N ALA A 94 3.12 2.25 3.38
CA ALA A 94 1.76 2.80 3.38
C ALA A 94 1.70 4.26 3.83
N TYR A 95 2.58 4.68 4.75
CA TYR A 95 2.48 5.98 5.43
C TYR A 95 3.64 6.93 5.13
N GLU A 96 4.86 6.41 4.92
CA GLU A 96 6.08 7.21 4.92
C GLU A 96 6.12 8.29 3.82
N ALA A 97 5.63 7.99 2.61
CA ALA A 97 5.62 8.94 1.51
C ALA A 97 4.70 10.15 1.78
N ALA A 98 3.46 9.88 2.22
CA ALA A 98 2.50 10.93 2.52
C ALA A 98 2.90 11.74 3.76
N THR A 99 3.49 11.09 4.77
CA THR A 99 4.04 11.79 5.94
C THR A 99 5.19 12.72 5.54
N ILE A 100 6.12 12.26 4.71
CA ILE A 100 7.21 13.10 4.19
C ILE A 100 6.64 14.29 3.42
N GLN A 101 5.65 14.07 2.55
CA GLN A 101 4.98 15.15 1.81
C GLN A 101 4.37 16.19 2.77
N LYS A 102 3.62 15.76 3.79
CA LYS A 102 3.03 16.67 4.79
C LYS A 102 4.12 17.45 5.55
N MET A 103 5.23 16.82 5.89
CA MET A 103 6.34 17.50 6.54
C MET A 103 7.00 18.53 5.62
N LEU A 104 7.23 18.21 4.35
CA LEU A 104 7.79 19.13 3.35
C LEU A 104 6.92 20.39 3.24
N LEU A 105 5.60 20.21 3.15
CA LEU A 105 4.64 21.31 3.13
C LEU A 105 4.66 22.17 4.42
N ALA A 106 5.02 21.58 5.56
CA ALA A 106 5.11 22.28 6.84
C ALA A 106 6.43 23.06 7.03
N GLY A 107 7.44 22.86 6.17
CA GLY A 107 8.65 23.68 6.12
C GLY A 107 9.74 23.40 7.17
N ASP A 108 9.61 22.38 8.03
CA ASP A 108 10.68 22.02 9.00
C ASP A 108 11.81 21.21 8.32
N LYS A 109 12.65 21.89 7.54
CA LYS A 109 13.71 21.26 6.74
C LYS A 109 14.70 20.43 7.57
N THR A 110 14.98 20.81 8.81
CA THR A 110 16.04 20.18 9.61
C THR A 110 15.73 18.76 10.05
N GLN A 111 14.49 18.49 10.47
CA GLN A 111 14.08 17.14 10.85
C GLN A 111 13.75 16.24 9.65
N ILE A 112 13.41 16.86 8.52
CA ILE A 112 13.00 16.16 7.30
C ILE A 112 14.19 15.46 6.64
N GLU A 113 15.37 16.07 6.62
CA GLU A 113 16.52 15.54 5.87
C GLU A 113 16.88 14.10 6.25
N SER A 114 16.98 13.80 7.54
CA SER A 114 17.31 12.44 8.02
C SER A 114 16.28 11.41 7.55
N TRP A 115 14.99 11.77 7.62
CA TRP A 115 13.91 10.87 7.24
C TRP A 115 13.81 10.69 5.72
N VAL A 116 13.95 11.78 4.97
CA VAL A 116 14.01 11.76 3.50
C VAL A 116 15.18 10.91 3.04
N ASN A 117 16.36 11.05 3.65
CA ASN A 117 17.53 10.25 3.30
C ASN A 117 17.30 8.75 3.60
N ALA A 118 16.66 8.42 4.73
CA ALA A 118 16.31 7.03 5.06
C ALA A 118 15.27 6.46 4.08
N PHE A 119 14.27 7.25 3.69
CA PHE A 119 13.25 6.91 2.71
C PHE A 119 13.88 6.68 1.33
N LEU A 120 14.73 7.59 0.86
CA LEU A 120 15.46 7.46 -0.40
C LEU A 120 16.35 6.22 -0.41
N LYS A 121 17.09 5.96 0.67
CA LYS A 121 17.92 4.75 0.79
C LYS A 121 17.09 3.48 0.64
N ARG A 122 15.90 3.43 1.24
CA ARG A 122 14.95 2.31 1.13
C ARG A 122 14.31 2.20 -0.25
N LEU A 123 14.01 3.32 -0.89
CA LEU A 123 13.48 3.35 -2.26
C LEU A 123 14.49 2.83 -3.25
N LEU A 124 15.73 3.32 -3.16
CA LEU A 124 16.84 2.95 -4.04
C LEU A 124 17.36 1.53 -3.81
N SER A 125 17.03 0.90 -2.67
CA SER A 125 17.36 -0.51 -2.42
C SER A 125 16.43 -1.50 -3.14
N ARG A 126 15.40 -1.00 -3.84
CA ARG A 126 14.47 -1.80 -4.65
C ARG A 126 14.78 -1.60 -6.14
N PRO A 127 14.33 -2.52 -7.03
CA PRO A 127 14.41 -2.28 -8.46
C PRO A 127 13.80 -0.93 -8.81
N VAL A 128 14.54 -0.12 -9.59
CA VAL A 128 14.15 1.24 -9.91
C VAL A 128 12.86 1.20 -10.74
N SER A 129 11.77 1.70 -10.17
CA SER A 129 10.51 1.92 -10.88
C SER A 129 10.33 3.39 -11.26
N TYR A 130 9.42 3.68 -12.19
CA TYR A 130 9.09 5.06 -12.53
C TYR A 130 8.54 5.87 -11.35
N TYR A 131 7.78 5.25 -10.44
CA TYR A 131 7.37 5.89 -9.19
C TYR A 131 8.56 6.23 -8.29
N THR A 132 9.59 5.37 -8.27
CA THR A 132 10.82 5.62 -7.51
C THR A 132 11.59 6.80 -8.08
N GLN A 133 11.76 6.84 -9.40
CA GLN A 133 12.38 7.98 -10.09
C GLN A 133 11.60 9.26 -9.83
N PHE A 134 10.28 9.22 -9.97
CA PHE A 134 9.41 10.36 -9.70
C PHE A 134 9.56 10.88 -8.26
N ALA A 135 9.63 10.00 -7.27
CA ALA A 135 9.81 10.37 -5.87
C ALA A 135 11.21 10.95 -5.59
N VAL A 136 12.27 10.37 -6.17
CA VAL A 136 13.64 10.90 -6.07
C VAL A 136 13.71 12.31 -6.65
N THR A 137 13.09 12.53 -7.80
CA THR A 137 13.01 13.86 -8.42
C THR A 137 12.25 14.84 -7.53
N THR A 138 11.14 14.45 -6.89
CA THR A 138 10.46 15.32 -5.90
C THR A 138 11.40 15.81 -4.81
N VAL A 139 12.21 14.91 -4.25
CA VAL A 139 13.16 15.30 -3.19
C VAL A 139 14.19 16.31 -3.69
N LYS A 140 14.63 16.23 -4.95
CA LYS A 140 15.57 17.20 -5.54
C LYS A 140 14.93 18.58 -5.70
N ILE A 141 13.64 18.63 -6.06
CA ILE A 141 12.88 19.88 -6.13
C ILE A 141 12.88 20.57 -4.76
N GLU A 142 12.58 19.82 -3.70
CA GLU A 142 12.54 20.33 -2.32
C GLU A 142 13.91 20.83 -1.81
N LYS A 143 14.99 20.23 -2.32
CA LYS A 143 16.37 20.66 -2.07
C LYS A 143 16.80 21.88 -2.89
N GLY A 144 15.96 22.35 -3.81
CA GLY A 144 16.29 23.46 -4.72
C GLY A 144 17.18 23.06 -5.90
N GLU A 145 17.40 21.76 -6.13
CA GLU A 145 18.18 21.23 -7.26
C GLU A 145 17.35 21.23 -8.56
N LEU A 146 16.78 22.39 -8.92
CA LEU A 146 15.71 22.51 -9.92
C LEU A 146 16.14 22.08 -11.33
N GLU A 147 17.35 22.42 -11.76
CA GLU A 147 17.88 22.02 -13.08
C GLU A 147 18.05 20.49 -13.19
N THR A 148 18.65 19.88 -12.16
CA THR A 148 18.80 18.42 -12.08
C THR A 148 17.42 17.74 -12.07
N ALA A 149 16.48 18.28 -11.29
CA ALA A 149 15.13 17.76 -11.23
C ALA A 149 14.40 17.87 -12.57
N LEU A 150 14.58 18.96 -13.30
CA LEU A 150 13.99 19.15 -14.64
C LEU A 150 14.55 18.11 -15.62
N HIS A 151 15.88 17.96 -15.66
CA HIS A 151 16.52 16.97 -16.54
C HIS A 151 16.01 15.55 -16.25
N GLU A 152 15.87 15.17 -14.98
CA GLU A 152 15.35 13.86 -14.60
C GLU A 152 13.86 13.69 -14.90
N ALA A 153 13.05 14.73 -14.73
CA ALA A 153 11.64 14.68 -15.09
C ALA A 153 11.46 14.48 -16.61
N VAL A 154 12.27 15.16 -17.43
CA VAL A 154 12.28 14.96 -18.89
C VAL A 154 12.74 13.55 -19.24
N ALA A 155 13.84 13.06 -18.66
CA ALA A 155 14.33 11.70 -18.90
C ALA A 155 13.29 10.63 -18.51
N LEU A 156 12.56 10.86 -17.40
CA LEU A 156 11.46 9.98 -16.97
C LEU A 156 10.31 9.97 -18.00
N LYS A 157 9.93 11.13 -18.53
CA LYS A 157 8.91 11.24 -19.61
C LYS A 157 9.31 10.38 -20.82
N GLU A 158 10.52 10.57 -21.33
CA GLU A 158 11.02 9.85 -22.51
C GLU A 158 11.12 8.34 -22.26
N SER A 159 11.56 7.95 -21.06
CA SER A 159 11.62 6.54 -20.66
C SER A 159 10.22 5.91 -20.65
N MET A 160 9.23 6.60 -20.07
CA MET A 160 7.86 6.10 -20.03
C MET A 160 7.29 5.98 -21.44
N LEU A 161 7.50 6.96 -22.33
CA LEU A 161 6.96 6.92 -23.71
C LEU A 161 7.48 5.71 -24.53
N THR A 162 8.66 5.19 -24.21
CA THR A 162 9.28 4.08 -24.94
C THR A 162 9.05 2.71 -24.30
N ASP A 163 8.58 2.65 -23.05
CA ASP A 163 8.39 1.39 -22.31
C ASP A 163 7.00 0.78 -22.50
N THR A 164 6.89 -0.04 -23.56
CA THR A 164 5.66 -0.79 -23.86
C THR A 164 5.26 -1.80 -22.78
N VAL A 165 6.21 -2.33 -22.00
CA VAL A 165 5.94 -3.31 -20.94
C VAL A 165 5.24 -2.62 -19.78
N PHE A 166 5.74 -1.46 -19.37
CA PHE A 166 5.11 -0.63 -18.36
C PHE A 166 3.66 -0.30 -18.73
N TRP A 167 3.43 0.17 -19.96
CA TRP A 167 2.07 0.50 -20.42
C TRP A 167 1.16 -0.72 -20.51
N GLY A 168 1.68 -1.89 -20.88
CA GLY A 168 0.92 -3.14 -20.85
C GLY A 168 0.42 -3.48 -19.44
N GLN A 169 1.26 -3.26 -18.42
CA GLN A 169 0.92 -3.56 -17.02
C GLN A 169 0.06 -2.46 -16.36
N SER A 170 0.25 -1.20 -16.73
CA SER A 170 -0.41 -0.06 -16.08
C SER A 170 -1.80 0.24 -16.64
N ARG A 171 -2.17 -0.31 -17.80
CA ARG A 171 -3.40 0.01 -18.53
C ARG A 171 -4.67 -0.34 -17.75
N GLU A 172 -4.64 -1.43 -16.98
CA GLU A 172 -5.83 -1.90 -16.24
C GLU A 172 -6.24 -0.98 -15.09
N ARG A 173 -5.32 -0.17 -14.57
CA ARG A 173 -5.56 0.69 -13.38
C ARG A 173 -5.36 2.17 -13.64
N SER A 174 -5.04 2.57 -14.86
CA SER A 174 -4.73 3.96 -15.27
C SER A 174 -3.60 4.64 -14.48
N CYS A 175 -2.95 3.96 -13.52
CA CYS A 175 -1.93 4.53 -12.65
C CYS A 175 -0.71 5.03 -13.43
N GLY A 176 -0.42 4.42 -14.58
CA GLY A 176 0.66 4.86 -15.47
C GLY A 176 0.36 6.20 -16.14
N SER A 177 -0.88 6.39 -16.59
CA SER A 177 -1.33 7.68 -17.14
C SER A 177 -1.30 8.77 -16.08
N THR A 178 -1.76 8.48 -14.86
CA THR A 178 -1.72 9.42 -13.74
C THR A 178 -0.29 9.85 -13.43
N LEU A 179 0.64 8.88 -13.28
CA LEU A 179 2.05 9.18 -13.05
C LEU A 179 2.65 10.05 -14.18
N PHE A 180 2.34 9.71 -15.43
CA PHE A 180 2.82 10.45 -16.59
C PHE A 180 2.30 11.88 -16.58
N ALA A 181 1.01 12.07 -16.30
CA ALA A 181 0.38 13.38 -16.23
C ALA A 181 0.98 14.25 -15.12
N PHE A 182 1.18 13.71 -13.91
CA PHE A 182 1.89 14.42 -12.83
C PHE A 182 3.31 14.80 -13.22
N ASN A 183 4.02 13.94 -13.97
CA ASN A 183 5.38 14.24 -14.42
C ASN A 183 5.41 15.35 -15.49
N LEU A 184 4.45 15.38 -16.42
CA LEU A 184 4.31 16.49 -17.38
C LEU A 184 4.04 17.82 -16.67
N LEU A 185 3.11 17.82 -15.71
CA LEU A 185 2.82 19.01 -14.91
C LEU A 185 4.07 19.50 -14.18
N ARG A 186 4.84 18.58 -13.58
CA ARG A 186 6.12 18.91 -12.95
C ARG A 186 7.09 19.57 -13.93
N ILE A 187 7.24 19.05 -15.14
CA ILE A 187 8.14 19.64 -16.15
C ILE A 187 7.74 21.10 -16.40
N ALA A 188 6.46 21.37 -16.64
CA ALA A 188 5.95 22.72 -16.85
C ALA A 188 6.27 23.65 -15.65
N MET A 189 5.96 23.20 -14.43
CA MET A 189 6.21 23.96 -13.21
C MET A 189 7.71 24.23 -12.96
N LEU A 190 8.59 23.26 -13.28
CA LEU A 190 10.04 23.43 -13.15
C LEU A 190 10.59 24.40 -14.18
N THR A 191 10.16 24.31 -15.45
CA THR A 191 10.55 25.28 -16.48
C THR A 191 10.12 26.69 -16.12
N GLN A 192 8.91 26.85 -15.55
CA GLN A 192 8.41 28.13 -15.04
C GLN A 192 9.29 28.65 -13.88
N SER A 193 9.59 27.79 -12.90
CA SER A 193 10.40 28.15 -11.73
C SER A 193 11.83 28.57 -12.09
N LEU A 194 12.36 28.03 -13.20
CA LEU A 194 13.67 28.36 -13.76
C LEU A 194 13.65 29.58 -14.70
N GLY A 195 12.47 30.18 -14.96
CA GLY A 195 12.33 31.32 -15.87
C GLY A 195 12.47 30.97 -17.36
N LYS A 196 12.34 29.68 -17.73
CA LYS A 196 12.52 29.18 -19.10
C LYS A 196 11.21 29.25 -19.88
N GLN A 197 10.73 30.47 -20.16
CA GLN A 197 9.40 30.73 -20.75
C GLN A 197 9.10 29.92 -22.02
N GLN A 198 10.06 29.79 -22.93
CA GLN A 198 9.84 29.05 -24.17
C GLN A 198 9.66 27.55 -23.93
N GLU A 199 10.44 26.97 -23.01
CA GLU A 199 10.33 25.57 -22.63
C GLU A 199 9.03 25.30 -21.86
N GLU A 200 8.60 26.25 -21.02
CA GLU A 200 7.33 26.20 -20.31
C GLU A 200 6.15 26.14 -21.29
N LEU A 201 6.13 26.98 -22.32
CA LEU A 201 5.08 26.95 -23.35
C LEU A 201 5.04 25.59 -24.08
N VAL A 202 6.19 25.01 -24.36
CA VAL A 202 6.29 23.67 -24.97
C VAL A 202 5.75 22.61 -24.02
N ALA A 203 6.14 22.64 -22.74
CA ALA A 203 5.69 21.70 -21.73
C ALA A 203 4.17 21.74 -21.52
N TRP A 204 3.56 22.94 -21.48
CA TRP A 204 2.10 23.08 -21.39
C TRP A 204 1.38 22.58 -22.65
N LYS A 205 1.96 22.82 -23.83
CA LYS A 205 1.41 22.29 -25.08
C LYS A 205 1.43 20.76 -25.08
N GLU A 206 2.55 20.15 -24.70
CA GLU A 206 2.64 18.69 -24.55
C GLU A 206 1.61 18.17 -23.53
N PHE A 207 1.49 18.81 -22.36
CA PHE A 207 0.51 18.44 -21.35
C PHE A 207 -0.91 18.39 -21.91
N LYS A 208 -1.35 19.45 -22.59
CA LYS A 208 -2.71 19.53 -23.17
C LYS A 208 -2.92 18.52 -24.29
N GLN A 209 -1.89 18.26 -25.08
CA GLN A 209 -1.95 17.30 -26.17
C GLN A 209 -2.10 15.86 -25.63
N TYR A 210 -1.30 15.48 -24.64
CA TYR A 210 -1.39 14.16 -24.01
C TYR A 210 -2.66 13.98 -23.15
N ALA A 211 -3.20 15.07 -22.60
CA ALA A 211 -4.50 15.07 -21.93
C ALA A 211 -5.68 14.89 -22.90
N GLY A 212 -5.45 15.03 -24.22
CA GLY A 212 -6.50 15.02 -25.23
C GLY A 212 -7.39 16.27 -25.22
N TRP A 213 -6.91 17.37 -24.61
CA TRP A 213 -7.64 18.65 -24.57
C TRP A 213 -7.39 19.48 -25.84
N GLU A 214 -6.26 19.27 -26.51
CA GLU A 214 -5.92 19.94 -27.76
C GLU A 214 -5.30 18.96 -28.76
N GLY A 215 -5.92 18.84 -29.93
CA GLY A 215 -5.44 17.98 -31.02
C GLY A 215 -5.56 16.48 -30.73
N ASP A 216 -4.94 15.67 -31.59
CA ASP A 216 -4.89 14.22 -31.44
C ASP A 216 -3.83 13.82 -30.40
N ASN A 217 -4.21 12.94 -29.48
CA ASN A 217 -3.27 12.36 -28.53
C ASN A 217 -2.26 11.49 -29.29
N PRO A 218 -0.96 11.84 -29.26
CA PRO A 218 0.05 11.14 -30.05
C PRO A 218 0.37 9.74 -29.50
N PHE A 219 -0.16 9.38 -28.31
CA PHE A 219 0.17 8.13 -27.64
C PHE A 219 -1.07 7.36 -27.19
N VAL A 220 -1.41 6.32 -27.97
CA VAL A 220 -2.63 5.50 -27.85
C VAL A 220 -2.76 4.76 -26.51
N HIS A 221 -1.65 4.58 -25.78
CA HIS A 221 -1.67 3.89 -24.49
C HIS A 221 -2.05 4.77 -23.30
N LEU A 222 -2.13 6.10 -23.49
CA LEU A 222 -2.60 7.00 -22.44
C LEU A 222 -4.12 6.97 -22.32
N ASP A 223 -4.58 6.52 -21.16
CA ASP A 223 -5.95 6.72 -20.72
C ASP A 223 -6.16 8.18 -20.24
N PRO A 224 -7.08 8.96 -20.87
CA PRO A 224 -7.38 10.33 -20.45
C PRO A 224 -7.83 10.45 -18.99
N ARG A 225 -8.39 9.39 -18.39
CA ARG A 225 -8.83 9.38 -16.99
C ARG A 225 -7.69 9.67 -16.01
N GLY A 226 -6.45 9.29 -16.34
CA GLY A 226 -5.29 9.62 -15.51
C GLY A 226 -5.03 11.14 -15.40
N PHE A 227 -5.49 11.92 -16.39
CA PHE A 227 -5.44 13.38 -16.33
C PHE A 227 -6.65 13.98 -15.60
N SER A 228 -7.78 13.27 -15.53
CA SER A 228 -8.94 13.70 -14.75
C SER A 228 -8.67 13.67 -13.25
N GLU A 229 -7.93 12.67 -12.76
CA GLU A 229 -7.52 12.58 -11.34
C GLU A 229 -6.67 13.78 -10.88
N LEU A 230 -5.89 14.38 -11.79
CA LEU A 230 -5.20 15.64 -11.50
C LEU A 230 -6.19 16.76 -11.22
N SER A 231 -7.20 16.92 -12.07
CA SER A 231 -8.19 18.00 -11.91
C SER A 231 -8.95 17.91 -10.59
N GLU A 232 -9.23 16.70 -10.11
CA GLU A 232 -9.84 16.46 -8.80
C GLU A 232 -8.90 16.82 -7.63
N SER A 233 -7.59 16.67 -7.84
CA SER A 233 -6.58 17.02 -6.82
C SER A 233 -6.42 18.54 -6.65
N PHE A 234 -6.84 19.34 -7.63
CA PHE A 234 -6.75 20.81 -7.60
C PHE A 234 -8.09 21.51 -7.33
N SER A 235 -9.21 20.77 -7.25
CA SER A 235 -10.55 21.34 -7.03
C SER A 235 -10.93 21.47 -5.54
N PHE A 236 -10.02 21.15 -4.61
CA PHE A 236 -10.16 21.52 -3.20
C PHE A 236 -9.58 22.92 -2.97
N GLN A 237 -10.48 23.90 -2.93
CA GLN A 237 -10.27 25.24 -2.37
C GLN A 237 -10.59 25.26 -0.87
#